data_AF-B1HXH0-F1
#
_entry.id   AF-B1HXH0-F1
#
_cell.length_a   1.000
_cell.length_b   1.000
_cell.length_c   1.000
_cell.angle_alpha   90.00
_cell.angle_beta   90.00
_cell.angle_gamma   90.00
#
_symmetry.space_group_name_H-M   'P 1'
#
loop_
_entity.id
_entity.type
_entity.pdbx_description
1 polymer ?
#
loop_
_entity_poly.entity_id
_entity_poly.type
_entity_poly.pdbx_seq_one_letter_code
_entity_poly.pdbx_strand_id
1 'polypeptide(L)'
;MSDFKKEIMEALDQAKKQTVYASGHMESIKISADSVGNVSYKIKYLTNQTQEAAVQKKIGQVLKNIIKPSMTEFDKVKAINDYIVSNTSYGTKTKASPHSAYALLFEGQAVCQGYALAAQAMLSQSGIETKYVVGFVNGNEAHAWNLVKVDGKWYHLDTTWNDPLPNRIGAASYDYFLVTDEVLKKDHSWIQTDYPAASSTKYNFMQNVHFAYPLNNVVYFSNTADHDKLYKLEMATGKKTKVLDKRALYITGMGQNLYYSDYSNSGYLTKLNLKTLKAEVLVKQPVTNLKISDNYLIYNMNAKEHKLKLNQ
;
A
#
# COMPACT_ATOMS: atom_id res chain seq x y z
N MET A 1 -44.34 -9.99 -8.97
CA MET A 1 -43.05 -10.62 -8.59
C MET A 1 -41.83 -9.83 -9.09
N SER A 2 -41.86 -9.15 -10.24
CA SER A 2 -40.74 -8.28 -10.70
C SER A 2 -40.42 -7.15 -9.71
N ASP A 3 -41.44 -6.48 -9.19
CA ASP A 3 -41.28 -5.35 -8.25
C ASP A 3 -40.75 -5.82 -6.89
N PHE A 4 -41.23 -6.95 -6.39
CA PHE A 4 -40.73 -7.57 -5.16
C PHE A 4 -39.24 -7.98 -5.26
N LYS A 5 -38.81 -8.56 -6.40
CA LYS A 5 -37.41 -8.88 -6.63
C LYS A 5 -36.55 -7.61 -6.69
N LYS A 6 -37.07 -6.53 -7.28
CA LYS A 6 -36.40 -5.23 -7.35
C LYS A 6 -36.23 -4.62 -5.96
N GLU A 7 -37.29 -4.56 -5.15
CA GLU A 7 -37.26 -4.03 -3.78
C GLU A 7 -36.28 -4.80 -2.88
N ILE A 8 -36.24 -6.14 -2.99
CA ILE A 8 -35.27 -6.95 -2.24
C ILE A 8 -33.83 -6.63 -2.66
N MET A 9 -33.58 -6.47 -3.96
CA MET A 9 -32.24 -6.12 -4.46
C MET A 9 -31.84 -4.70 -4.04
N GLU A 10 -32.77 -3.76 -4.00
CA GLU A 10 -32.55 -2.40 -3.51
C GLU A 10 -32.25 -2.38 -2.00
N ALA A 11 -33.03 -3.12 -1.20
CA ALA A 11 -32.78 -3.27 0.24
C ALA A 11 -31.41 -3.92 0.51
N LEU A 12 -31.03 -4.92 -0.28
CA LEU A 12 -29.71 -5.55 -0.20
C LEU A 12 -28.60 -4.57 -0.58
N ASP A 13 -28.78 -3.77 -1.62
CA ASP A 13 -27.82 -2.72 -2.02
C ASP A 13 -27.65 -1.66 -0.92
N GLN A 14 -28.74 -1.24 -0.29
CA GLN A 14 -28.70 -0.33 0.85
C GLN A 14 -27.97 -0.94 2.05
N ALA A 15 -28.24 -2.21 2.38
CA ALA A 15 -27.54 -2.92 3.46
C ALA A 15 -26.04 -3.04 3.17
N LYS A 16 -25.65 -3.23 1.90
CA LYS A 16 -24.23 -3.27 1.51
C LYS A 16 -23.53 -1.94 1.76
N LYS A 17 -24.20 -0.82 1.47
CA LYS A 17 -23.69 0.53 1.70
C LYS A 17 -23.48 0.83 3.20
N GLN A 18 -24.26 0.21 4.08
CA GLN A 18 -24.11 0.35 5.55
C GLN A 18 -23.02 -0.56 6.14
N THR A 19 -22.71 -1.68 5.49
CA THR A 19 -21.76 -2.69 5.97
C THR A 19 -20.65 -2.96 4.96
N VAL A 20 -19.92 -1.89 4.61
CA VAL A 20 -18.96 -1.88 3.50
C VAL A 20 -17.90 -2.99 3.63
N TYR A 21 -17.37 -3.21 4.83
CA TYR A 21 -16.36 -4.25 5.07
C TYR A 21 -16.92 -5.67 4.85
N ALA A 22 -18.09 -5.98 5.42
CA ALA A 22 -18.74 -7.28 5.23
C ALA A 22 -19.11 -7.48 3.76
N SER A 23 -19.52 -6.41 3.07
CA SER A 23 -19.90 -6.45 1.67
C SER A 23 -18.72 -6.75 0.74
N GLY A 24 -17.56 -6.15 1.02
CA GLY A 24 -16.33 -6.48 0.30
C GLY A 24 -15.86 -7.93 0.52
N HIS A 25 -16.31 -8.58 1.60
CA HIS A 25 -16.03 -10.00 1.88
C HIS A 25 -17.01 -10.98 1.23
N MET A 26 -18.06 -10.52 0.55
CA MET A 26 -19.02 -11.43 -0.08
C MET A 26 -18.45 -12.03 -1.36
N GLU A 27 -18.40 -13.36 -1.39
CA GLU A 27 -18.02 -14.15 -2.56
C GLU A 27 -19.20 -14.35 -3.51
N SER A 28 -20.38 -14.67 -2.97
CA SER A 28 -21.58 -14.83 -3.78
C SER A 28 -22.85 -14.62 -2.96
N ILE A 29 -23.91 -14.18 -3.64
CA ILE A 29 -25.26 -14.12 -3.11
C ILE A 29 -26.16 -14.88 -4.06
N LYS A 30 -26.88 -15.87 -3.55
CA LYS A 30 -27.93 -16.57 -4.29
C LYS A 30 -29.27 -16.22 -3.66
N ILE A 31 -30.18 -15.70 -4.47
CA ILE A 31 -31.56 -15.39 -4.06
C ILE A 31 -32.49 -16.24 -4.91
N SER A 32 -33.40 -16.95 -4.26
CA SER A 32 -34.46 -17.73 -4.90
C SER A 32 -35.79 -17.42 -4.26
N ALA A 33 -36.85 -17.43 -5.06
CA ALA A 33 -38.23 -17.34 -4.59
C ALA A 33 -39.01 -18.56 -5.08
N ASP A 34 -39.91 -19.10 -4.27
CA ASP A 34 -40.80 -20.19 -4.66
C ASP A 34 -42.15 -19.68 -5.19
N SER A 35 -43.01 -20.60 -5.63
CA SER A 35 -44.31 -20.30 -6.26
C SER A 35 -45.34 -19.70 -5.29
N VAL A 36 -45.11 -19.75 -3.98
CA VAL A 36 -45.99 -19.18 -2.94
C VAL A 36 -45.42 -17.91 -2.33
N GLY A 37 -44.22 -17.47 -2.77
CA GLY A 37 -43.62 -16.19 -2.39
C GLY A 37 -42.58 -16.26 -1.27
N ASN A 38 -42.15 -17.46 -0.83
CA ASN A 38 -41.05 -17.55 0.13
C ASN A 38 -39.74 -17.18 -0.55
N VAL A 39 -38.96 -16.33 0.09
CA VAL A 39 -37.63 -15.93 -0.38
C VAL A 39 -36.55 -16.60 0.46
N SER A 40 -35.63 -17.28 -0.21
CA SER A 40 -34.41 -17.79 0.38
C SER A 40 -33.21 -17.04 -0.16
N TYR A 41 -32.31 -16.63 0.72
CA TYR A 41 -31.02 -16.06 0.35
C TYR A 41 -29.88 -16.84 1.00
N LYS A 42 -28.81 -17.07 0.24
CA LYS A 42 -27.56 -17.66 0.72
C LYS A 42 -26.41 -16.75 0.35
N ILE A 43 -25.75 -16.20 1.37
CA ILE A 43 -24.56 -15.38 1.21
C ILE A 43 -23.36 -16.25 1.58
N LYS A 44 -22.38 -16.31 0.68
CA LYS A 44 -21.07 -16.94 0.93
C LYS A 44 -20.03 -15.85 1.07
N TYR A 45 -19.21 -15.92 2.11
CA TYR A 45 -18.11 -14.99 2.36
C TYR A 45 -16.76 -15.63 2.02
N LEU A 46 -15.76 -14.79 1.74
CA LEU A 46 -14.38 -15.18 1.43
C LEU A 46 -13.67 -15.85 2.62
N THR A 47 -14.10 -15.54 3.84
CA THR A 47 -13.56 -16.05 5.10
C THR A 47 -14.67 -16.64 5.96
N ASN A 48 -14.33 -17.61 6.81
CA ASN A 48 -15.20 -18.07 7.89
C ASN A 48 -14.98 -17.27 9.18
N GLN A 49 -15.83 -17.48 10.18
CA GLN A 49 -15.77 -16.75 11.46
C GLN A 49 -14.43 -16.89 12.17
N THR A 50 -13.79 -18.06 12.15
CA THR A 50 -12.49 -18.30 12.78
C THR A 50 -11.38 -17.51 12.08
N GLN A 51 -11.38 -17.51 10.75
CA GLN A 51 -10.44 -16.72 9.94
C GLN A 51 -10.63 -15.23 10.19
N GLU A 52 -11.87 -14.75 10.23
CA GLU A 52 -12.16 -13.34 10.49
C GLU A 52 -11.70 -12.90 11.89
N ALA A 53 -11.98 -13.70 12.92
CA ALA A 53 -11.49 -13.43 14.27
C ALA A 53 -9.95 -13.40 14.34
N ALA A 54 -9.27 -14.27 13.58
CA ALA A 54 -7.82 -14.27 13.47
C ALA A 54 -7.30 -12.99 12.78
N VAL A 55 -7.95 -12.55 11.69
CA VAL A 55 -7.65 -11.27 11.01
C VAL A 55 -7.76 -10.10 11.98
N GLN A 56 -8.90 -9.97 12.68
CA GLN A 56 -9.11 -8.86 13.61
C GLN A 56 -8.05 -8.85 14.73
N LYS A 57 -7.70 -10.03 15.27
CA LYS A 57 -6.64 -10.16 16.28
C LYS A 57 -5.27 -9.77 15.74
N LYS A 58 -4.90 -10.23 14.54
CA LYS A 58 -3.62 -9.91 13.89
C LYS A 58 -3.52 -8.41 13.60
N ILE A 59 -4.58 -7.80 13.08
CA ILE A 59 -4.65 -6.35 12.86
C ILE A 59 -4.42 -5.60 14.17
N GLY A 60 -5.13 -5.97 15.24
CA GLY A 60 -4.93 -5.32 16.55
C GLY A 60 -3.50 -5.42 17.08
N GLN A 61 -2.80 -6.53 16.83
CA GLN A 61 -1.38 -6.69 17.19
C GLN A 61 -0.46 -5.80 16.35
N VAL A 62 -0.69 -5.75 15.04
CA VAL A 62 0.10 -4.93 14.12
C VAL A 62 -0.08 -3.46 14.44
N LEU A 63 -1.32 -2.99 14.58
CA LEU A 63 -1.64 -1.59 14.87
C LEU A 63 -1.00 -1.12 16.17
N LYS A 64 -0.95 -1.96 17.22
CA LYS A 64 -0.22 -1.63 18.46
C LYS A 64 1.27 -1.34 18.25
N ASN A 65 1.89 -1.94 17.24
CA ASN A 65 3.31 -1.77 16.95
C ASN A 65 3.58 -0.56 16.03
N ILE A 66 2.69 -0.32 15.06
CA ILE A 66 2.92 0.69 14.02
C ILE A 66 2.22 2.03 14.29
N ILE A 67 1.17 2.06 15.12
CA ILE A 67 0.40 3.26 15.44
C ILE A 67 0.72 3.75 16.86
N LYS A 68 1.04 5.04 16.99
CA LYS A 68 1.26 5.72 18.27
C LYS A 68 0.19 6.78 18.52
N PRO A 69 -0.17 7.09 19.78
CA PRO A 69 -1.21 8.08 20.08
C PRO A 69 -0.97 9.47 19.49
N SER A 70 0.29 9.89 19.35
CA SER A 70 0.68 11.21 18.83
C SER A 70 0.73 11.29 17.29
N MET A 71 0.46 10.20 16.57
CA MET A 71 0.50 10.20 15.10
C MET A 71 -0.68 10.98 14.51
N THR A 72 -0.38 11.77 13.49
CA THR A 72 -1.40 12.42 12.66
C THR A 72 -2.17 11.38 11.84
N GLU A 73 -3.32 11.75 11.27
CA GLU A 73 -4.05 10.88 10.35
C GLU A 73 -3.17 10.46 9.16
N PHE A 74 -2.40 11.40 8.60
CA PHE A 74 -1.42 11.12 7.55
C PHE A 74 -0.41 10.05 7.98
N ASP A 75 0.20 10.18 9.17
CA ASP A 75 1.20 9.24 9.67
C ASP A 75 0.61 7.84 9.86
N LYS A 76 -0.64 7.75 10.33
CA LYS A 76 -1.36 6.47 10.49
C LYS A 76 -1.58 5.79 9.15
N VAL A 77 -2.11 6.54 8.17
CA VAL A 77 -2.38 6.00 6.82
C VAL A 77 -1.06 5.56 6.16
N LYS A 78 0.00 6.37 6.29
CA LYS A 78 1.33 6.02 5.79
C LYS A 78 1.86 4.75 6.44
N ALA A 79 1.81 4.64 7.76
CA ALA A 79 2.29 3.47 8.49
C ALA A 79 1.56 2.17 8.07
N ILE A 80 0.25 2.26 7.84
CA ILE A 80 -0.57 1.11 7.39
C ILE A 80 -0.22 0.73 5.94
N ASN A 81 -0.13 1.70 5.03
CA ASN A 81 0.31 1.47 3.65
C ASN A 81 1.69 0.79 3.63
N ASP A 82 2.66 1.36 4.34
CA ASP A 82 4.03 0.86 4.41
C ASP A 82 4.09 -0.56 4.99
N TYR A 83 3.29 -0.84 6.03
CA TYR A 83 3.20 -2.18 6.61
C TYR A 83 2.65 -3.19 5.60
N ILE A 84 1.53 -2.89 4.93
CA ILE A 84 0.93 -3.80 3.95
C ILE A 84 1.95 -4.09 2.85
N VAL A 85 2.41 -3.04 2.16
CA VAL A 85 3.34 -3.16 1.03
C VAL A 85 4.63 -3.88 1.40
N SER A 86 5.17 -3.67 2.61
CA SER A 86 6.45 -4.29 2.99
C SER A 86 6.32 -5.74 3.47
N ASN A 87 5.12 -6.24 3.73
CA ASN A 87 4.91 -7.57 4.32
C ASN A 87 4.11 -8.53 3.42
N THR A 88 3.70 -8.08 2.22
CA THR A 88 2.81 -8.83 1.34
C THR A 88 3.32 -8.76 -0.10
N SER A 89 2.79 -9.59 -0.99
CA SER A 89 3.03 -9.53 -2.43
C SER A 89 1.77 -9.83 -3.23
N TYR A 90 1.61 -9.18 -4.37
CA TYR A 90 0.52 -9.52 -5.28
C TYR A 90 0.65 -10.96 -5.78
N GLY A 91 -0.39 -11.77 -5.63
CA GLY A 91 -0.35 -13.16 -6.06
C GLY A 91 -1.56 -13.98 -5.65
N THR A 92 -1.68 -15.15 -6.27
CA THR A 92 -2.79 -16.09 -6.07
C THR A 92 -2.35 -17.42 -5.46
N LYS A 93 -1.09 -17.55 -5.03
CA LYS A 93 -0.54 -18.81 -4.51
C LYS A 93 -0.84 -18.96 -3.02
N THR A 94 -2.12 -19.08 -2.69
CA THR A 94 -2.63 -19.16 -1.31
C THR A 94 -3.56 -20.35 -1.10
N LYS A 95 -3.64 -20.85 0.13
CA LYS A 95 -4.61 -21.86 0.57
C LYS A 95 -5.96 -21.22 0.85
N ALA A 96 -5.98 -20.08 1.53
CA ALA A 96 -7.16 -19.24 1.64
C ALA A 96 -7.46 -18.53 0.31
N SER A 97 -8.66 -17.97 0.18
CA SER A 97 -9.01 -17.18 -1.00
C SER A 97 -8.05 -15.99 -1.15
N PRO A 98 -7.37 -15.82 -2.30
CA PRO A 98 -6.46 -14.70 -2.52
C PRO A 98 -7.18 -13.35 -2.55
N HIS A 99 -8.51 -13.34 -2.57
CA HIS A 99 -9.33 -12.13 -2.45
C HIS A 99 -9.53 -11.70 -0.99
N SER A 100 -9.08 -12.49 0.00
CA SER A 100 -9.34 -12.22 1.42
C SER A 100 -8.21 -11.46 2.10
N ALA A 101 -8.56 -10.64 3.10
CA ALA A 101 -7.58 -10.06 4.01
C ALA A 101 -6.81 -11.12 4.81
N TYR A 102 -7.41 -12.30 5.03
CA TYR A 102 -6.75 -13.43 5.67
C TYR A 102 -5.55 -13.93 4.86
N ALA A 103 -5.73 -14.18 3.56
CA ALA A 103 -4.66 -14.61 2.67
C ALA A 103 -3.49 -13.59 2.68
N LEU A 104 -3.83 -12.31 2.58
CA LEU A 104 -2.84 -11.23 2.64
C LEU A 104 -2.03 -11.27 3.96
N LEU A 105 -2.71 -11.27 5.11
CA LEU A 105 -2.07 -11.08 6.42
C LEU A 105 -1.41 -12.34 7.01
N PHE A 106 -1.84 -13.53 6.59
CA PHE A 106 -1.34 -14.80 7.13
C PHE A 106 -0.50 -15.60 6.13
N GLU A 107 -0.74 -15.43 4.83
CA GLU A 107 -0.02 -16.15 3.77
C GLU A 107 0.89 -15.23 2.94
N GLY A 108 0.79 -13.91 3.14
CA GLY A 108 1.67 -12.91 2.51
C GLY A 108 1.38 -12.68 1.03
N GLN A 109 0.28 -13.24 0.49
CA GLN A 109 -0.14 -13.04 -0.88
C GLN A 109 -1.64 -12.80 -1.01
N ALA A 110 -2.02 -11.90 -1.90
CA ALA A 110 -3.41 -11.65 -2.26
C ALA A 110 -3.50 -10.91 -3.60
N VAL A 111 -4.71 -10.81 -4.14
CA VAL A 111 -5.05 -9.86 -5.21
C VAL A 111 -5.65 -8.58 -4.64
N CYS A 112 -6.01 -7.63 -5.52
CA CYS A 112 -6.43 -6.27 -5.15
C CYS A 112 -7.52 -6.20 -4.07
N GLN A 113 -8.51 -7.11 -4.13
CA GLN A 113 -9.55 -7.21 -3.12
C GLN A 113 -9.00 -7.52 -1.71
N GLY A 114 -8.02 -8.42 -1.58
CA GLY A 114 -7.43 -8.74 -0.29
C GLY A 114 -6.63 -7.58 0.30
N TYR A 115 -5.89 -6.85 -0.55
CA TYR A 115 -5.19 -5.60 -0.20
C TYR A 115 -6.15 -4.54 0.32
N ALA A 116 -7.21 -4.24 -0.45
CA ALA A 116 -8.18 -3.20 -0.12
C ALA A 116 -9.01 -3.54 1.13
N LEU A 117 -9.33 -4.81 1.37
CA LEU A 117 -10.02 -5.27 2.58
C LEU A 117 -9.14 -5.16 3.82
N ALA A 118 -7.88 -5.58 3.74
CA ALA A 118 -6.95 -5.47 4.86
C ALA A 118 -6.67 -4.00 5.21
N ALA A 119 -6.41 -3.17 4.21
CA ALA A 119 -6.23 -1.74 4.39
C ALA A 119 -7.46 -1.11 5.04
N GLN A 120 -8.66 -1.38 4.53
CA GLN A 120 -9.91 -0.87 5.10
C GLN A 120 -10.06 -1.22 6.59
N ALA A 121 -9.82 -2.47 6.98
CA ALA A 121 -9.92 -2.89 8.38
C ALA A 121 -8.89 -2.19 9.26
N MET A 122 -7.62 -2.15 8.83
CA MET A 122 -6.54 -1.51 9.58
C MET A 122 -6.78 0.00 9.76
N LEU A 123 -7.25 0.67 8.72
CA LEU A 123 -7.56 2.11 8.72
C LEU A 123 -8.76 2.42 9.61
N SER A 124 -9.85 1.67 9.46
CA SER A 124 -11.07 1.86 10.24
C SER A 124 -10.81 1.65 11.74
N GLN A 125 -10.06 0.59 12.12
CA GLN A 125 -9.65 0.36 13.52
C GLN A 125 -8.71 1.45 14.07
N SER A 126 -8.00 2.17 13.19
CA SER A 126 -7.12 3.29 13.57
C SER A 126 -7.85 4.64 13.66
N GLY A 127 -9.17 4.63 13.47
CA GLY A 127 -10.03 5.82 13.52
C GLY A 127 -10.09 6.60 12.20
N ILE A 128 -9.62 6.03 11.08
CA ILE A 128 -9.64 6.69 9.77
C ILE A 128 -10.91 6.30 9.02
N GLU A 129 -11.73 7.29 8.67
CA GLU A 129 -12.94 7.07 7.86
C GLU A 129 -12.52 6.56 6.47
N THR A 130 -13.00 5.38 6.09
CA THR A 130 -12.57 4.68 4.88
C THR A 130 -13.77 4.12 4.11
N LYS A 131 -13.69 4.16 2.78
CA LYS A 131 -14.64 3.53 1.86
C LYS A 131 -13.91 2.52 0.97
N TYR A 132 -14.58 1.40 0.71
CA TYR A 132 -14.14 0.39 -0.25
C TYR A 132 -14.65 0.80 -1.63
N VAL A 133 -13.74 0.93 -2.59
CA VAL A 133 -14.04 1.34 -3.95
C VAL A 133 -13.85 0.15 -4.88
N VAL A 134 -14.82 -0.04 -5.79
CA VAL A 134 -14.72 -1.00 -6.88
C VAL A 134 -14.77 -0.25 -8.21
N GLY A 135 -14.03 -0.76 -9.18
CA GLY A 135 -13.97 -0.17 -10.50
C GLY A 135 -13.15 -1.02 -11.45
N PHE A 136 -12.53 -0.38 -12.43
CA PHE A 136 -11.70 -1.05 -13.43
C PHE A 136 -10.38 -0.32 -13.63
N VAL A 137 -9.34 -1.09 -13.95
CA VAL A 137 -8.03 -0.61 -14.40
C VAL A 137 -7.72 -1.18 -15.78
N ASN A 138 -6.73 -0.62 -16.47
CA ASN A 138 -6.27 -1.13 -17.78
C ASN A 138 -7.42 -1.32 -18.80
N GLY A 139 -8.42 -0.43 -18.75
CA GLY A 139 -9.62 -0.48 -19.57
C GLY A 139 -10.77 -1.30 -18.97
N ASN A 140 -10.57 -2.59 -18.68
CA ASN A 140 -11.66 -3.50 -18.29
C ASN A 140 -11.29 -4.53 -17.20
N GLU A 141 -10.14 -4.41 -16.53
CA GLU A 141 -9.75 -5.32 -15.46
C GLU A 141 -10.40 -4.88 -14.14
N ALA A 142 -11.25 -5.73 -13.55
CA ALA A 142 -11.90 -5.40 -12.29
C ALA A 142 -10.88 -5.18 -11.17
N HIS A 143 -11.02 -4.07 -10.44
CA HIS A 143 -10.08 -3.66 -9.42
C HIS A 143 -10.77 -3.12 -8.18
N ALA A 144 -10.07 -3.18 -7.05
CA ALA A 144 -10.56 -2.69 -5.77
C ALA A 144 -9.47 -1.96 -4.99
N TRP A 145 -9.83 -0.82 -4.40
CA TRP A 145 -8.96 0.04 -3.61
C TRP A 145 -9.75 0.78 -2.53
N ASN A 146 -9.14 1.78 -1.87
CA ASN A 146 -9.79 2.54 -0.82
C ASN A 146 -9.86 4.04 -1.12
N LEU A 147 -10.91 4.67 -0.58
CA LEU A 147 -10.98 6.11 -0.34
C LEU A 147 -10.82 6.33 1.16
N VAL A 148 -9.93 7.23 1.56
CA VAL A 148 -9.63 7.52 2.97
C VAL A 148 -9.81 9.01 3.24
N LYS A 149 -10.35 9.35 4.41
CA LYS A 149 -10.50 10.73 4.84
C LYS A 149 -9.35 11.11 5.75
N VAL A 150 -8.57 12.11 5.34
CA VAL A 150 -7.40 12.61 6.06
C VAL A 150 -7.50 14.13 6.13
N ASP A 151 -7.36 14.68 7.33
CA ASP A 151 -7.52 16.11 7.64
C ASP A 151 -8.82 16.68 7.04
N GLY A 152 -9.91 15.90 7.16
CA GLY A 152 -11.25 16.25 6.70
C GLY A 152 -11.45 16.21 5.17
N LYS A 153 -10.47 15.75 4.38
CA LYS A 153 -10.54 15.64 2.91
C LYS A 153 -10.42 14.19 2.48
N TRP A 154 -11.12 13.82 1.40
CA TRP A 154 -11.05 12.49 0.81
C TRP A 154 -9.88 12.37 -0.16
N TYR A 155 -9.22 11.22 -0.13
CA TYR A 155 -8.12 10.84 -1.02
C TYR A 155 -8.22 9.37 -1.39
N HIS A 156 -7.79 9.02 -2.60
CA HIS A 156 -7.61 7.63 -2.97
C HIS A 156 -6.33 7.05 -2.37
N LEU A 157 -6.42 5.78 -1.96
CA LEU A 157 -5.32 4.96 -1.50
C LEU A 157 -5.44 3.59 -2.18
N ASP A 158 -4.49 3.29 -3.04
CA ASP A 158 -4.36 1.96 -3.65
C ASP A 158 -3.10 1.27 -3.15
N THR A 159 -3.26 0.44 -2.13
CA THR A 159 -2.16 -0.35 -1.55
C THR A 159 -1.64 -1.44 -2.48
N THR A 160 -2.41 -1.83 -3.51
CA THR A 160 -1.98 -2.82 -4.50
C THR A 160 -1.00 -2.19 -5.48
N TRP A 161 -1.31 -1.00 -5.99
CA TRP A 161 -0.44 -0.30 -6.95
C TRP A 161 0.68 0.49 -6.27
N ASN A 162 0.62 0.64 -4.95
CA ASN A 162 1.76 1.05 -4.12
C ASN A 162 2.74 -0.11 -3.82
N ASP A 163 2.34 -1.37 -4.05
CA ASP A 163 3.22 -2.54 -3.94
C ASP A 163 4.05 -2.71 -5.22
N PRO A 164 5.37 -2.42 -5.20
CA PRO A 164 6.19 -2.46 -6.41
C PRO A 164 6.34 -3.88 -6.94
N LEU A 165 6.17 -4.10 -8.24
CA LEU A 165 6.48 -5.39 -8.88
C LEU A 165 7.88 -5.39 -9.56
N PRO A 166 8.68 -6.47 -9.44
CA PRO A 166 8.52 -7.58 -8.49
C PRO A 166 8.58 -7.07 -7.04
N ASN A 167 7.87 -7.73 -6.11
CA ASN A 167 7.81 -7.32 -4.71
C ASN A 167 9.22 -7.08 -4.15
N ARG A 168 9.42 -5.87 -3.62
CA ARG A 168 10.66 -5.42 -3.01
C ARG A 168 10.33 -5.00 -1.58
N ILE A 169 10.59 -5.91 -0.65
CA ILE A 169 10.44 -5.67 0.79
C ILE A 169 11.14 -4.35 1.15
N GLY A 170 10.38 -3.38 1.67
CA GLY A 170 10.87 -2.07 2.10
C GLY A 170 11.00 -1.00 1.00
N ALA A 171 10.48 -1.23 -0.21
CA ALA A 171 10.54 -0.28 -1.32
C ALA A 171 9.15 0.24 -1.75
N ALA A 172 8.28 0.55 -0.80
CA ALA A 172 6.93 1.03 -1.10
C ALA A 172 6.95 2.17 -2.13
N SER A 173 6.08 2.06 -3.13
CA SER A 173 5.72 3.19 -3.99
C SER A 173 4.67 4.04 -3.28
N TYR A 174 4.66 5.33 -3.58
CA TYR A 174 3.65 6.27 -3.11
C TYR A 174 2.89 6.93 -4.27
N ASP A 175 2.91 6.33 -5.46
CA ASP A 175 2.26 6.88 -6.65
C ASP A 175 0.73 6.95 -6.52
N TYR A 176 0.13 6.02 -5.76
CA TYR A 176 -1.30 5.98 -5.46
C TYR A 176 -1.56 6.15 -3.96
N PHE A 177 -0.67 6.86 -3.27
CA PHE A 177 -0.81 7.22 -1.87
C PHE A 177 -1.43 8.61 -1.71
N LEU A 178 -2.66 8.67 -1.17
CA LEU A 178 -3.40 9.90 -0.91
C LEU A 178 -3.53 10.82 -2.13
N VAL A 179 -4.03 10.26 -3.24
CA VAL A 179 -4.15 10.96 -4.52
C VAL A 179 -5.57 11.46 -4.80
N THR A 180 -5.69 12.41 -5.73
CA THR A 180 -6.96 12.97 -6.19
C THR A 180 -7.65 12.08 -7.23
N ASP A 181 -8.93 12.34 -7.47
CA ASP A 181 -9.69 11.77 -8.59
C ASP A 181 -8.99 12.04 -9.93
N GLU A 182 -8.37 13.22 -10.08
CA GLU A 182 -7.66 13.61 -11.30
C GLU A 182 -6.43 12.75 -11.58
N VAL A 183 -5.72 12.36 -10.54
CA VAL A 183 -4.56 11.48 -10.66
C VAL A 183 -5.02 10.05 -10.92
N LEU A 184 -5.99 9.57 -10.14
CA LEU A 184 -6.45 8.19 -10.24
C LEU A 184 -7.15 7.88 -11.57
N LYS A 185 -7.94 8.82 -12.12
CA LYS A 185 -8.69 8.61 -13.37
C LYS A 185 -7.83 8.43 -14.63
N LYS A 186 -6.51 8.57 -14.53
CA LYS A 186 -5.59 8.38 -15.65
C LYS A 186 -5.51 6.92 -16.09
N ASP A 187 -5.68 6.01 -15.13
CA ASP A 187 -5.56 4.56 -15.33
C ASP A 187 -6.64 3.75 -14.59
N HIS A 188 -7.40 4.37 -13.68
CA HIS A 188 -8.58 3.79 -13.04
C HIS A 188 -9.89 4.40 -13.55
N SER A 189 -10.96 3.62 -13.48
CA SER A 189 -12.33 4.08 -13.71
C SER A 189 -13.28 3.52 -12.66
N TRP A 190 -14.24 4.34 -12.21
CA TRP A 190 -15.27 3.97 -11.23
C TRP A 190 -16.50 4.84 -11.43
N ILE A 191 -17.62 4.45 -10.82
CA ILE A 191 -18.85 5.26 -10.81
C ILE A 191 -18.67 6.37 -9.78
N GLN A 192 -18.23 7.54 -10.22
CA GLN A 192 -17.87 8.66 -9.33
C GLN A 192 -19.01 9.10 -8.41
N THR A 193 -20.26 9.04 -8.87
CA THR A 193 -21.44 9.44 -8.10
C THR A 193 -21.69 8.58 -6.87
N ASP A 194 -21.09 7.39 -6.78
CA ASP A 194 -21.24 6.48 -5.64
C ASP A 194 -20.31 6.85 -4.48
N TYR A 195 -19.37 7.78 -4.70
CA TYR A 195 -18.29 8.09 -3.77
C TYR A 195 -18.07 9.61 -3.59
N PRO A 196 -17.54 10.05 -2.44
CA PRO A 196 -17.16 11.44 -2.25
C PRO A 196 -15.95 11.79 -3.14
N ALA A 197 -15.97 12.99 -3.72
CA ALA A 197 -14.88 13.47 -4.57
C ALA A 197 -13.58 13.71 -3.79
N ALA A 198 -12.46 13.28 -4.36
CA ALA A 198 -11.12 13.54 -3.86
C ALA A 198 -10.41 14.62 -4.70
N SER A 199 -10.47 15.87 -4.27
CA SER A 199 -9.90 17.01 -5.02
C SER A 199 -8.74 17.71 -4.32
N SER A 200 -8.42 17.34 -3.08
CA SER A 200 -7.35 17.99 -2.31
C SER A 200 -5.97 17.53 -2.79
N THR A 201 -5.07 18.49 -3.03
CA THR A 201 -3.69 18.23 -3.48
C THR A 201 -2.65 18.26 -2.36
N LYS A 202 -3.11 18.37 -1.09
CA LYS A 202 -2.25 18.57 0.09
C LYS A 202 -1.09 17.57 0.18
N TYR A 203 -1.30 16.31 -0.21
CA TYR A 203 -0.32 15.23 -0.11
C TYR A 203 0.32 14.83 -1.44
N ASN A 204 0.12 15.60 -2.52
CA ASN A 204 0.73 15.31 -3.83
C ASN A 204 2.26 15.24 -3.80
N PHE A 205 2.90 15.81 -2.76
CA PHE A 205 4.34 15.65 -2.55
C PHE A 205 4.75 14.19 -2.33
N MET A 206 3.85 13.26 -2.03
CA MET A 206 4.18 11.83 -1.93
C MET A 206 4.28 11.13 -3.30
N GLN A 207 3.73 11.70 -4.37
CA GLN A 207 3.80 11.08 -5.71
C GLN A 207 5.25 10.99 -6.20
N ASN A 208 5.58 10.00 -7.01
CA ASN A 208 6.92 9.80 -7.56
C ASN A 208 8.00 9.55 -6.49
N VAL A 209 7.61 9.12 -5.29
CA VAL A 209 8.52 8.80 -4.20
C VAL A 209 8.69 7.28 -4.16
N HIS A 210 9.84 6.77 -4.59
CA HIS A 210 10.16 5.33 -4.63
C HIS A 210 11.41 5.03 -3.81
N PHE A 211 11.61 3.78 -3.38
CA PHE A 211 12.77 3.36 -2.57
C PHE A 211 13.04 4.29 -1.38
N ALA A 212 11.98 4.76 -0.74
CA ALA A 212 12.06 5.78 0.30
C ALA A 212 12.70 5.24 1.57
N TYR A 213 13.64 5.99 2.14
CA TYR A 213 14.28 5.68 3.40
C TYR A 213 14.28 6.90 4.34
N PRO A 214 13.59 6.82 5.50
CA PRO A 214 13.64 7.89 6.49
C PRO A 214 14.98 7.88 7.25
N LEU A 215 15.65 9.02 7.30
CA LEU A 215 16.89 9.24 8.05
C LEU A 215 16.96 10.69 8.52
N ASN A 216 17.18 10.91 9.83
CA ASN A 216 17.34 12.25 10.44
C ASN A 216 16.19 13.23 10.09
N ASN A 217 14.93 12.81 10.26
CA ASN A 217 13.71 13.58 9.95
C ASN A 217 13.51 13.96 8.47
N VAL A 218 14.29 13.36 7.57
CA VAL A 218 14.20 13.55 6.14
C VAL A 218 13.99 12.21 5.47
N VAL A 219 13.21 12.16 4.40
CA VAL A 219 13.03 10.95 3.59
C VAL A 219 13.91 11.07 2.36
N TYR A 220 14.85 10.14 2.18
CA TYR A 220 15.65 10.03 0.96
C TYR A 220 15.00 9.04 0.02
N PHE A 221 14.90 9.37 -1.27
CA PHE A 221 14.11 8.58 -2.19
C PHE A 221 14.60 8.71 -3.64
N SER A 222 14.19 7.73 -4.45
CA SER A 222 14.29 7.73 -5.91
C SER A 222 13.11 8.50 -6.50
N ASN A 223 13.38 9.62 -7.18
CA ASN A 223 12.33 10.42 -7.80
C ASN A 223 12.05 9.95 -9.23
N THR A 224 10.94 9.26 -9.44
CA THR A 224 10.57 8.70 -10.76
C THR A 224 10.25 9.78 -11.79
N ALA A 225 9.78 10.95 -11.36
CA ALA A 225 9.56 12.11 -12.24
C ALA A 225 10.86 12.72 -12.78
N ASP A 226 12.02 12.39 -12.19
CA ASP A 226 13.35 12.79 -12.67
C ASP A 226 14.25 11.56 -12.81
N HIS A 227 13.74 10.53 -13.48
CA HIS A 227 14.49 9.34 -13.92
C HIS A 227 15.23 8.60 -12.78
N ASP A 228 14.58 8.41 -11.64
CA ASP A 228 15.10 7.71 -10.45
C ASP A 228 16.26 8.41 -9.74
N LYS A 229 16.45 9.71 -9.95
CA LYS A 229 17.52 10.44 -9.28
C LYS A 229 17.29 10.55 -7.77
N LEU A 230 18.38 10.66 -7.01
CA LEU A 230 18.33 10.77 -5.56
C LEU A 230 17.81 12.14 -5.11
N TYR A 231 16.70 12.14 -4.40
CA TYR A 231 16.09 13.32 -3.78
C TYR A 231 15.96 13.13 -2.27
N LYS A 232 15.71 14.24 -1.58
CA LYS A 232 15.28 14.28 -0.20
C LYS A 232 13.95 15.00 -0.08
N LEU A 233 13.10 14.55 0.84
CA LEU A 233 11.78 15.08 1.14
C LEU A 233 11.73 15.48 2.61
N GLU A 234 11.44 16.75 2.86
CA GLU A 234 11.14 17.29 4.19
C GLU A 234 9.66 17.10 4.49
N MET A 235 9.32 16.13 5.35
CA MET A 235 7.92 15.74 5.59
C MET A 235 7.06 16.87 6.16
N ALA A 236 7.64 17.78 6.94
CA ALA A 236 6.92 18.91 7.52
C ALA A 236 6.46 19.95 6.49
N THR A 237 7.19 20.11 5.39
CA THR A 237 6.92 21.14 4.37
C THR A 237 6.48 20.54 3.04
N GLY A 238 6.64 19.22 2.84
CA GLY A 238 6.46 18.57 1.54
C GLY A 238 7.55 18.92 0.52
N LYS A 239 8.62 19.63 0.92
CA LYS A 239 9.64 20.12 -0.01
C LYS A 239 10.55 18.99 -0.48
N LYS A 240 10.59 18.78 -1.80
CA LYS A 240 11.55 17.90 -2.49
C LYS A 240 12.78 18.68 -2.92
N THR A 241 13.96 18.15 -2.65
CA THR A 241 15.25 18.72 -3.09
C THR A 241 16.11 17.63 -3.70
N LYS A 242 16.67 17.86 -4.88
CA LYS A 242 17.64 16.93 -5.49
C LYS A 242 18.89 16.86 -4.61
N VAL A 243 19.36 15.66 -4.31
CA VAL A 243 20.59 15.42 -3.55
C VAL A 243 21.74 15.16 -4.52
N LEU A 244 21.54 14.28 -5.50
CA LEU A 244 22.52 13.96 -6.53
C LEU A 244 21.85 13.70 -7.89
N ASP A 245 22.58 13.99 -8.96
CA ASP A 245 22.20 13.59 -10.33
C ASP A 245 22.66 12.15 -10.61
N LYS A 246 22.24 11.22 -9.75
CA LYS A 246 22.56 9.78 -9.81
C LYS A 246 21.30 8.96 -9.56
N ARG A 247 21.12 7.90 -10.36
CA ARG A 247 19.98 6.98 -10.25
C ARG A 247 20.18 6.08 -9.03
N ALA A 248 19.43 6.32 -7.97
CA ALA A 248 19.64 5.69 -6.67
C ALA A 248 18.45 4.83 -6.28
N LEU A 249 18.60 3.51 -6.38
CA LEU A 249 17.57 2.55 -6.02
C LEU A 249 17.97 1.79 -4.76
N TYR A 250 17.00 1.16 -4.09
CA TYR A 250 17.22 0.37 -2.86
C TYR A 250 18.01 1.17 -1.80
N ILE A 251 17.43 2.28 -1.33
CA ILE A 251 18.13 3.20 -0.44
C ILE A 251 18.00 2.72 1.02
N THR A 252 19.10 2.76 1.75
CA THR A 252 19.14 2.61 3.21
C THR A 252 20.21 3.53 3.81
N GLY A 253 20.29 3.69 5.12
CA GLY A 253 21.20 4.66 5.71
C GLY A 253 21.40 4.52 7.22
N MET A 254 22.56 4.98 7.68
CA MET A 254 22.92 4.99 9.10
C MET A 254 23.84 6.17 9.39
N GLY A 255 23.53 6.93 10.44
CA GLY A 255 24.28 8.12 10.82
C GLY A 255 24.25 9.20 9.72
N GLN A 256 25.43 9.50 9.16
CA GLN A 256 25.61 10.47 8.08
C GLN A 256 25.83 9.81 6.71
N ASN A 257 25.58 8.51 6.58
CA ASN A 257 25.80 7.78 5.35
C ASN A 257 24.50 7.21 4.78
N LEU A 258 24.32 7.35 3.48
CA LEU A 258 23.38 6.55 2.70
C LEU A 258 24.11 5.43 1.96
N TYR A 259 23.40 4.35 1.72
CA TYR A 259 23.82 3.22 0.92
C TYR A 259 22.73 2.95 -0.10
N TYR A 260 23.10 2.80 -1.36
CA TYR A 260 22.14 2.58 -2.44
C TYR A 260 22.79 1.80 -3.59
N SER A 261 21.94 1.24 -4.44
CA SER A 261 22.32 0.67 -5.72
C SER A 261 22.40 1.79 -6.76
N ASP A 262 23.61 2.12 -7.22
CA ASP A 262 23.84 3.21 -8.18
C ASP A 262 23.62 2.73 -9.62
N TYR A 263 22.42 2.93 -10.15
CA TYR A 263 22.07 2.57 -11.53
C TYR A 263 22.64 3.54 -12.58
N SER A 264 23.25 4.65 -12.16
CA SER A 264 24.14 5.43 -13.04
C SER A 264 25.54 4.83 -13.14
N ASN A 265 25.84 3.81 -12.33
CA ASN A 265 27.10 3.08 -12.30
C ASN A 265 26.86 1.57 -12.18
N SER A 266 26.07 1.01 -13.10
CA SER A 266 25.83 -0.44 -13.25
C SER A 266 25.24 -1.14 -12.01
N GLY A 267 24.50 -0.44 -11.16
CA GLY A 267 23.85 -0.98 -9.96
C GLY A 267 24.81 -1.23 -8.79
N TYR A 268 26.00 -0.63 -8.81
CA TYR A 268 27.02 -0.86 -7.79
C TYR A 268 26.58 -0.37 -6.42
N LEU A 269 26.93 -1.15 -5.38
CA LEU A 269 26.69 -0.73 -4.01
C LEU A 269 27.55 0.48 -3.69
N THR A 270 26.90 1.61 -3.47
CA THR A 270 27.56 2.91 -3.28
C THR A 270 27.18 3.50 -1.93
N LYS A 271 28.18 3.96 -1.19
CA LYS A 271 28.04 4.74 0.03
C LYS A 271 28.13 6.21 -0.31
N LEU A 272 27.19 7.02 0.18
CA LEU A 272 27.21 8.48 0.07
C LEU A 272 27.31 9.10 1.46
N ASN A 273 28.32 9.94 1.66
CA ASN A 273 28.40 10.78 2.85
C ASN A 273 27.52 12.02 2.68
N LEU A 274 26.51 12.18 3.51
CA LEU A 274 25.49 13.23 3.39
C LEU A 274 26.00 14.65 3.66
N LYS A 275 27.13 14.79 4.37
CA LYS A 275 27.74 16.09 4.68
C LYS A 275 28.61 16.59 3.53
N THR A 276 29.42 15.72 2.95
CA THR A 276 30.40 16.06 1.92
C THR A 276 29.90 15.78 0.50
N LEU A 277 28.81 15.03 0.36
CA LEU A 277 28.27 14.48 -0.89
C LEU A 277 29.27 13.63 -1.69
N LYS A 278 30.34 13.14 -1.03
CA LYS A 278 31.29 12.21 -1.64
C LYS A 278 30.71 10.80 -1.65
N ALA A 279 30.80 10.15 -2.81
CA ALA A 279 30.37 8.78 -3.03
C ALA A 279 31.56 7.82 -3.11
N GLU A 280 31.42 6.63 -2.54
CA GLU A 280 32.42 5.55 -2.52
C GLU A 280 31.75 4.25 -2.96
N VAL A 281 32.31 3.56 -3.96
CA VAL A 281 31.81 2.25 -4.39
C VAL A 281 32.35 1.18 -3.45
N LEU A 282 31.45 0.49 -2.76
CA LEU A 282 31.77 -0.60 -1.83
C LEU A 282 31.81 -1.96 -2.53
N VAL A 283 30.91 -2.18 -3.50
CA VAL A 283 30.83 -3.44 -4.26
C VAL A 283 30.57 -3.14 -5.73
N LYS A 284 31.45 -3.61 -6.61
CA LYS A 284 31.36 -3.45 -8.07
C LYS A 284 30.48 -4.52 -8.74
N GLN A 285 29.30 -4.77 -8.17
CA GLN A 285 28.27 -5.64 -8.74
C GLN A 285 26.88 -5.05 -8.50
N PRO A 286 25.89 -5.35 -9.36
CA PRO A 286 24.50 -5.00 -9.13
C PRO A 286 23.99 -5.55 -7.80
N VAL A 287 23.44 -4.69 -6.95
CA VAL A 287 22.84 -5.08 -5.67
C VAL A 287 21.38 -4.65 -5.54
N THR A 288 20.62 -5.40 -4.76
CA THR A 288 19.19 -5.18 -4.49
C THR A 288 18.87 -5.43 -3.01
N ASN A 289 17.66 -5.07 -2.56
CA ASN A 289 17.13 -5.36 -1.21
C ASN A 289 18.06 -4.92 -0.06
N LEU A 290 18.61 -3.70 -0.17
CA LEU A 290 19.46 -3.14 0.87
C LEU A 290 18.66 -2.86 2.14
N LYS A 291 19.19 -3.28 3.29
CA LYS A 291 18.67 -2.96 4.62
C LYS A 291 19.80 -2.91 5.63
N ILE A 292 19.60 -2.21 6.75
CA ILE A 292 20.54 -2.21 7.87
C ILE A 292 19.92 -2.93 9.06
N SER A 293 20.67 -3.87 9.65
CA SER A 293 20.34 -4.57 10.89
C SER A 293 21.62 -4.79 11.68
N ASP A 294 21.62 -4.48 12.97
CA ASP A 294 22.73 -4.78 13.90
C ASP A 294 24.12 -4.29 13.44
N ASN A 295 24.19 -3.08 12.87
CA ASN A 295 25.39 -2.51 12.24
C ASN A 295 25.92 -3.27 11.01
N TYR A 296 25.10 -4.14 10.40
CA TYR A 296 25.38 -4.75 9.11
C TYR A 296 24.51 -4.12 8.03
N LEU A 297 25.15 -3.77 6.91
CA LEU A 297 24.48 -3.55 5.65
C LEU A 297 24.24 -4.91 4.99
N ILE A 298 22.97 -5.28 4.88
CA ILE A 298 22.51 -6.51 4.26
C ILE A 298 22.01 -6.18 2.86
N TYR A 299 22.40 -6.96 1.86
CA TYR A 299 22.03 -6.74 0.47
C TYR A 299 22.03 -8.05 -0.31
N ASN A 300 21.29 -8.09 -1.42
CA ASN A 300 21.26 -9.21 -2.34
C ASN A 300 22.16 -8.95 -3.55
N MET A 301 22.98 -9.93 -3.89
CA MET A 301 23.85 -9.94 -5.07
C MET A 301 23.75 -11.33 -5.71
N ASN A 302 23.43 -11.41 -7.00
CA ASN A 302 23.19 -12.69 -7.71
C ASN A 302 22.20 -13.61 -6.98
N ALA A 303 21.09 -13.05 -6.49
CA ALA A 303 20.04 -13.73 -5.73
C ALA A 303 20.47 -14.35 -4.38
N LYS A 304 21.66 -14.00 -3.86
CA LYS A 304 22.13 -14.41 -2.52
C LYS A 304 22.22 -13.22 -1.59
N GLU A 305 21.89 -13.43 -0.31
CA GLU A 305 22.05 -12.41 0.74
C GLU A 305 23.53 -12.33 1.15
N HIS A 306 24.04 -11.10 1.27
CA HIS A 306 25.37 -10.76 1.74
C HIS A 306 25.28 -9.75 2.87
N LYS A 307 26.31 -9.70 3.71
CA LYS A 307 26.40 -8.76 4.84
C LYS A 307 27.76 -8.08 4.84
N LEU A 308 27.74 -6.76 4.95
CA LEU A 308 28.92 -5.92 5.11
C LEU A 308 28.84 -5.23 6.47
N LYS A 309 29.85 -5.42 7.32
CA LYS A 309 29.91 -4.74 8.62
C LYS A 309 30.15 -3.25 8.40
N LEU A 310 29.32 -2.42 9.05
CA LEU A 310 29.47 -0.97 9.05
C LEU A 310 30.31 -0.57 10.26
N ASN A 311 31.44 0.08 10.00
CA ASN A 311 32.23 0.71 11.06
C ASN A 311 31.60 2.08 11.36
N GLN A 312 31.40 2.37 12.65
CA GLN A 312 30.89 3.66 13.12
C GLN A 312 31.86 4.79 12.80
#